data_AF-A0A956THJ8-F1
#
_entry.id   AF-A0A956THJ8-F1
#
_cell.length_a   1.000
_cell.length_b   1.000
_cell.length_c   1.000
_cell.angle_alpha   90.00
_cell.angle_beta   90.00
_cell.angle_gamma   90.00
#
_symmetry.space_group_name_H-M   'P 1'
#
loop_
_entity.id
_entity.type
_entity.pdbx_description
1 polymer ?
#
loop_
_entity_poly.entity_id
_entity_poly.type
_entity_poly.pdbx_seq_one_letter_code
_entity_poly.pdbx_strand_id
1 'polypeptide(L)'
;MDKDVLNSVKAGFGLAGKLVGKGVDEVSKVIKKGDEGRSVGDTGLYFTPQDASPEFGLIPSVRFLEAQDDSRFDFNILRNLTTSAGEKAFVAGLHALLVGNTNEAKSRLRESTSKGKDSKVQLTDAYFVLGCLLLEEEEPQEAIRHFKTALLAQQSLGKQLSRYLPSLHASLPLTEHSSFCFYPDLLGLNLAMSLALRLTGNTEEAVHTLEQVLGIMPGDPVAEFFVNLFRA
;
A
#
# COMPACT_ATOMS: atom_id res chain seq x y z
N MET A 1 53.60 24.57 -42.69
CA MET A 1 52.30 23.85 -42.83
C MET A 1 52.65 22.39 -42.72
N ASP A 2 52.61 21.91 -41.50
CA ASP A 2 53.57 20.90 -41.04
C ASP A 2 53.03 19.50 -41.24
N LYS A 3 53.88 18.66 -41.85
CA LYS A 3 53.64 17.25 -42.16
C LYS A 3 53.52 16.37 -40.91
N ASP A 4 53.68 16.95 -39.72
CA ASP A 4 53.63 16.26 -38.43
C ASP A 4 52.21 16.16 -37.84
N VAL A 5 51.23 16.91 -38.37
CA VAL A 5 49.82 16.82 -37.94
C VAL A 5 49.08 15.69 -38.68
N LEU A 6 49.58 15.24 -39.83
CA LEU A 6 48.97 14.17 -40.64
C LEU A 6 49.42 12.76 -40.25
N ASN A 7 50.46 12.62 -39.42
CA ASN A 7 50.92 11.32 -38.90
C ASN A 7 50.33 10.98 -37.52
N SER A 8 49.80 11.95 -36.77
CA SER A 8 49.12 11.69 -35.49
C SER A 8 47.67 11.22 -35.63
N VAL A 9 47.06 11.36 -36.82
CA VAL A 9 45.68 10.93 -37.10
C VAL A 9 45.60 9.50 -37.68
N LYS A 10 46.72 8.94 -38.16
CA LYS A 10 46.79 7.55 -38.68
C LYS A 10 47.12 6.49 -37.62
N ALA A 11 47.45 6.89 -36.39
CA ALA A 11 47.75 5.97 -35.27
C ALA A 11 46.52 5.64 -34.40
N GLY A 12 45.35 6.25 -34.66
CA GLY A 12 44.14 6.05 -33.85
C GLY A 12 43.15 4.98 -34.35
N PHE A 13 43.37 4.41 -35.54
CA PHE A 13 42.47 3.41 -36.15
C PHE A 13 43.15 2.04 -36.21
N GLY A 14 43.25 1.37 -35.06
CA GLY A 14 44.00 0.10 -35.01
C GLY A 14 43.80 -0.75 -33.76
N LEU A 15 42.58 -0.86 -33.23
CA LEU A 15 42.23 -1.91 -32.24
C LEU A 15 40.81 -2.48 -32.46
N ALA A 16 40.37 -2.57 -33.72
CA ALA A 16 39.31 -3.48 -34.13
C ALA A 16 39.95 -4.83 -34.50
N GLY A 17 40.02 -5.75 -33.54
CA GLY A 17 40.52 -7.10 -33.81
C GLY A 17 41.16 -7.77 -32.61
N LYS A 18 40.36 -8.10 -31.59
CA LYS A 18 40.53 -9.23 -30.66
C LYS A 18 39.46 -9.20 -29.56
N LEU A 19 38.21 -9.46 -29.92
CA LEU A 19 37.18 -9.96 -29.00
C LEU A 19 36.31 -10.97 -29.76
N VAL A 20 36.89 -12.13 -30.03
CA VAL A 20 36.17 -13.31 -30.53
C VAL A 20 36.33 -14.38 -29.46
N GLY A 21 35.19 -14.80 -28.91
CA GLY A 21 35.07 -16.07 -28.18
C GLY A 21 35.43 -16.02 -26.70
N LYS A 22 34.55 -15.42 -25.88
CA LYS A 22 34.18 -15.83 -24.51
C LYS A 22 33.32 -14.74 -23.89
N GLY A 23 32.00 -14.95 -23.82
CA GLY A 23 31.13 -13.99 -23.15
C GLY A 23 29.64 -14.04 -23.51
N VAL A 24 29.10 -15.20 -23.90
CA VAL A 24 27.65 -15.35 -24.13
C VAL A 24 26.98 -16.25 -23.07
N ASP A 25 27.75 -16.87 -22.17
CA ASP A 25 27.21 -17.80 -21.16
C ASP A 25 27.18 -17.25 -19.71
N GLU A 26 27.70 -16.05 -19.46
CA GLU A 26 27.67 -15.44 -18.11
C GLU A 26 26.62 -14.34 -17.93
N VAL A 27 26.07 -13.77 -19.01
CA VAL A 27 25.02 -12.73 -18.91
C VAL A 27 23.63 -13.36 -18.68
N SER A 28 23.46 -14.64 -18.96
CA SER A 28 22.20 -15.39 -18.74
C SER A 28 22.02 -15.86 -17.29
N LYS A 29 23.04 -15.74 -16.43
CA LYS A 29 23.00 -16.20 -15.02
C LYS A 29 22.84 -15.08 -13.98
N VAL A 30 22.84 -13.82 -14.40
CA VAL A 30 22.66 -12.67 -13.48
C VAL A 30 21.20 -12.16 -13.42
N ILE A 31 20.30 -12.69 -14.25
CA ILE A 31 18.85 -12.34 -14.23
C ILE A 31 18.01 -13.35 -13.41
N LYS A 32 18.64 -14.11 -12.50
CA LYS A 32 17.92 -14.99 -11.56
C LYS A 32 18.44 -14.82 -10.14
N LYS A 33 18.17 -13.67 -9.54
CA LYS A 33 18.01 -13.58 -8.08
C LYS A 33 17.33 -12.28 -7.65
N GLY A 34 16.11 -12.42 -7.15
CA GLY A 34 15.56 -11.54 -6.14
C GLY A 34 14.95 -10.23 -6.66
N ASP A 35 13.90 -10.35 -7.46
CA ASP A 35 12.81 -9.39 -7.36
C ASP A 35 11.51 -10.17 -7.65
N GLU A 36 10.88 -10.69 -6.58
CA GLU A 36 9.46 -11.02 -6.61
C GLU A 36 8.62 -9.73 -6.44
N GLY A 37 9.08 -8.62 -7.01
CA GLY A 37 8.21 -7.53 -7.39
C GLY A 37 7.21 -8.11 -8.37
N ARG A 38 5.94 -8.21 -7.92
CA ARG A 38 4.78 -8.59 -8.73
C ARG A 38 4.99 -8.04 -10.14
N SER A 39 5.31 -8.92 -11.09
CA SER A 39 5.30 -8.54 -12.49
C SER A 39 3.93 -7.93 -12.72
N VAL A 40 3.89 -6.71 -13.27
CA VAL A 40 2.67 -6.13 -13.84
C VAL A 40 2.29 -7.07 -14.99
N GLY A 41 1.62 -8.16 -14.62
CA GLY A 41 1.23 -9.24 -15.48
C GLY A 41 0.10 -8.73 -16.34
N ASP A 42 0.26 -8.89 -17.65
CA ASP A 42 -0.73 -8.80 -18.71
C ASP A 42 -2.08 -8.21 -18.26
N THR A 43 -2.20 -6.90 -18.46
CA THR A 43 -3.32 -6.04 -18.10
C THR A 43 -4.56 -6.37 -18.94
N GLY A 44 -5.21 -7.48 -18.62
CA GLY A 44 -6.62 -7.70 -18.96
C GLY A 44 -7.52 -6.82 -18.08
N LEU A 45 -8.65 -6.38 -18.63
CA LEU A 45 -9.65 -5.49 -18.02
C LEU A 45 -10.20 -5.90 -16.63
N TYR A 46 -9.74 -7.03 -16.06
CA TYR A 46 -10.21 -7.61 -14.81
C TYR A 46 -9.12 -8.37 -14.03
N PHE A 47 -7.82 -8.09 -14.23
CA PHE A 47 -6.79 -8.73 -13.41
C PHE A 47 -6.92 -8.27 -11.96
N THR A 48 -7.44 -9.16 -11.12
CA THR A 48 -7.43 -8.98 -9.67
C THR A 48 -6.24 -9.77 -9.15
N PRO A 49 -5.25 -9.12 -8.50
CA PRO A 49 -4.18 -9.84 -7.82
C PRO A 49 -4.80 -10.88 -6.89
N GLN A 50 -4.37 -12.14 -7.00
CA GLN A 50 -4.89 -13.20 -6.17
C GLN A 50 -4.66 -12.82 -4.70
N ASP A 51 -5.74 -12.80 -3.91
CA ASP A 51 -5.65 -12.57 -2.48
C ASP A 51 -4.78 -13.65 -1.84
N ALA A 52 -4.12 -13.31 -0.72
CA ALA A 52 -3.42 -14.30 0.08
C ALA A 52 -4.42 -15.42 0.44
N SER A 53 -3.99 -16.68 0.33
CA SER A 53 -4.85 -17.83 0.64
C SER A 53 -5.45 -17.67 2.05
N PRO A 54 -6.75 -17.95 2.25
CA PRO A 54 -7.37 -17.90 3.58
C PRO A 54 -6.70 -18.85 4.60
N GLU A 55 -5.86 -19.78 4.13
CA GLU A 55 -5.00 -20.62 4.97
C GLU A 55 -4.06 -19.81 5.89
N PHE A 56 -3.74 -18.56 5.52
CA PHE A 56 -2.91 -17.64 6.31
C PHE A 56 -3.74 -16.78 7.30
N GLY A 57 -5.06 -16.98 7.36
CA GLY A 57 -5.96 -16.30 8.28
C GLY A 57 -6.69 -15.09 7.70
N LEU A 58 -7.50 -14.43 8.54
CA LEU A 58 -8.29 -13.25 8.18
C LEU A 58 -7.39 -12.00 8.11
N ILE A 59 -6.55 -11.92 7.08
CA ILE A 59 -5.62 -10.82 6.84
C ILE A 59 -6.18 -9.93 5.72
N PRO A 60 -6.56 -8.68 5.99
CA PRO A 60 -7.06 -7.78 4.96
C PRO A 60 -5.93 -7.29 4.08
N SER A 61 -6.24 -6.94 2.84
CA SER A 61 -5.28 -6.33 1.93
C SER A 61 -5.85 -5.19 1.12
N VAL A 62 -5.04 -4.15 0.88
CA VAL A 62 -5.47 -2.94 0.17
C VAL A 62 -5.58 -3.21 -1.33
N ARG A 63 -6.70 -2.81 -1.93
CA ARG A 63 -7.06 -3.06 -3.34
C ARG A 63 -7.77 -1.86 -3.96
N PHE A 64 -7.89 -1.91 -5.28
CA PHE A 64 -8.60 -0.93 -6.12
C PHE A 64 -9.64 -1.66 -6.96
N LEU A 65 -10.84 -1.11 -7.10
CA LEU A 65 -11.89 -1.73 -7.93
C LEU A 65 -11.65 -1.51 -9.43
N GLU A 66 -11.03 -0.39 -9.78
CA GLU A 66 -10.84 0.04 -11.17
C GLU A 66 -9.46 0.67 -11.35
N ALA A 67 -9.00 0.78 -12.61
CA ALA A 67 -7.78 1.51 -12.94
C ALA A 67 -7.89 2.96 -12.42
N GLN A 68 -6.86 3.42 -11.71
CA GLN A 68 -6.83 4.76 -11.14
C GLN A 68 -6.07 5.70 -12.07
N ASP A 69 -6.47 6.97 -12.06
CA ASP A 69 -5.83 8.02 -12.84
C ASP A 69 -4.68 8.63 -12.06
N ASP A 70 -3.46 8.45 -12.57
CA ASP A 70 -2.22 8.99 -11.98
C ASP A 70 -2.22 10.51 -11.91
N SER A 71 -3.00 11.21 -12.74
CA SER A 71 -3.04 12.68 -12.75
C SER A 71 -3.57 13.27 -11.44
N ARG A 72 -4.22 12.47 -10.58
CA ARG A 72 -4.75 12.91 -9.27
C ARG A 72 -3.64 13.21 -8.26
N PHE A 73 -2.47 12.61 -8.46
CA PHE A 73 -1.26 12.80 -7.65
C PHE A 73 -0.46 14.03 -8.05
N ASP A 74 -0.75 14.63 -9.21
CA ASP A 74 -0.06 15.81 -9.68
C ASP A 74 -0.37 17.03 -8.78
N PHE A 75 0.72 17.59 -8.24
CA PHE A 75 0.66 18.86 -7.53
C PHE A 75 1.03 20.00 -8.46
N ASN A 76 0.01 20.74 -8.92
CA ASN A 76 0.25 22.05 -9.53
C ASN A 76 0.97 22.99 -8.54
N ILE A 77 1.68 23.99 -9.06
CA ILE A 77 2.49 24.94 -8.26
C ILE A 77 1.71 25.52 -7.07
N LEU A 78 0.44 25.89 -7.28
CA LEU A 78 -0.42 26.42 -6.21
C LEU A 78 -0.74 25.37 -5.14
N ARG A 79 -1.05 24.13 -5.55
CA ARG A 79 -1.30 23.02 -4.63
C ARG A 79 -0.04 22.72 -3.82
N ASN A 80 1.12 22.70 -4.47
CA ASN A 80 2.41 22.49 -3.82
C ASN A 80 2.74 23.50 -2.72
N LEU A 81 2.25 24.75 -2.84
CA LEU A 81 2.45 25.80 -1.84
C LEU A 81 1.47 25.69 -0.65
N THR A 82 0.27 25.14 -0.87
CA THR A 82 -0.77 25.02 0.18
C THR A 82 -0.78 23.67 0.89
N THR A 83 -0.21 22.63 0.27
CA THR A 83 -0.18 21.26 0.82
C THR A 83 0.88 21.14 1.92
N SER A 84 0.49 20.62 3.08
CA SER A 84 1.41 20.35 4.19
C SER A 84 2.42 19.26 3.84
N ALA A 85 3.55 19.20 4.56
CA ALA A 85 4.52 18.12 4.38
C ALA A 85 3.89 16.72 4.62
N GLY A 86 3.03 16.61 5.63
CA GLY A 86 2.32 15.36 5.94
C GLY A 86 1.36 14.92 4.83
N GLU A 87 0.65 15.86 4.19
CA GLU A 87 -0.22 15.54 3.06
C GLU A 87 0.59 15.17 1.81
N LYS A 88 1.74 15.82 1.56
CA LYS A 88 2.65 15.41 0.47
C LYS A 88 3.14 13.97 0.67
N ALA A 89 3.55 13.63 1.88
CA ALA A 89 3.97 12.28 2.23
C ALA A 89 2.82 11.27 2.06
N PHE A 90 1.59 11.62 2.46
CA PHE A 90 0.42 10.77 2.25
C PHE A 90 0.19 10.48 0.77
N VAL A 91 0.16 11.52 -0.06
CA VAL A 91 -0.08 11.40 -1.50
C VAL A 91 1.03 10.61 -2.18
N ALA A 92 2.29 10.81 -1.79
CA ALA A 92 3.41 10.00 -2.26
C ALA A 92 3.26 8.51 -1.87
N GLY A 93 2.78 8.24 -0.65
CA GLY A 93 2.51 6.87 -0.20
C GLY A 93 1.38 6.20 -0.98
N LEU A 94 0.30 6.93 -1.23
CA LEU A 94 -0.81 6.46 -2.06
C LEU A 94 -0.39 6.17 -3.51
N HIS A 95 0.44 7.04 -4.10
CA HIS A 95 1.00 6.82 -5.43
C HIS A 95 1.91 5.58 -5.46
N ALA A 96 2.75 5.39 -4.44
CA ALA A 96 3.58 4.19 -4.35
C ALA A 96 2.74 2.91 -4.24
N LEU A 97 1.58 2.94 -3.56
CA LEU A 97 0.63 1.81 -3.56
C LEU A 97 0.08 1.52 -4.96
N LEU A 98 -0.29 2.57 -5.70
CA LEU A 98 -0.85 2.42 -7.05
C LEU A 98 0.15 1.77 -8.01
N VAL A 99 1.43 2.11 -7.89
CA VAL A 99 2.53 1.52 -8.70
C VAL A 99 2.96 0.13 -8.16
N GLY A 100 2.39 -0.34 -7.05
CA GLY A 100 2.68 -1.65 -6.46
C GLY A 100 3.94 -1.70 -5.58
N ASN A 101 4.51 -0.54 -5.22
CA ASN A 101 5.66 -0.46 -4.33
C ASN A 101 5.22 -0.29 -2.85
N THR A 102 4.84 -1.41 -2.23
CA THR A 102 4.34 -1.45 -0.83
C THR A 102 5.37 -0.93 0.18
N ASN A 103 6.67 -1.17 -0.05
CA ASN A 103 7.73 -0.73 0.87
C ASN A 103 7.85 0.80 0.92
N GLU A 104 7.90 1.44 -0.25
CA GLU A 104 7.91 2.91 -0.31
C GLU A 104 6.60 3.50 0.21
N ALA A 105 5.46 2.87 -0.10
CA ALA A 105 4.16 3.28 0.41
C ALA A 105 4.15 3.37 1.94
N LYS A 106 4.54 2.30 2.65
CA LYS A 106 4.61 2.30 4.11
C LYS A 106 5.57 3.37 4.64
N SER A 107 6.74 3.51 4.05
CA SER A 107 7.74 4.51 4.46
C SER A 107 7.14 5.91 4.43
N ARG A 108 6.47 6.26 3.32
CA ARG A 108 5.79 7.55 3.14
C ARG A 108 4.57 7.74 4.03
N LEU A 109 3.81 6.68 4.27
CA LEU A 109 2.68 6.72 5.21
C LEU A 109 3.13 6.85 6.67
N ARG A 110 4.26 6.24 7.06
CA ARG A 110 4.91 6.46 8.36
C ARG A 110 5.41 7.90 8.50
N GLU A 111 6.00 8.46 7.44
CA GLU A 111 6.37 9.88 7.40
C GLU A 111 5.13 10.79 7.57
N SER A 112 4.03 10.48 6.88
CA SER A 112 2.77 11.21 6.96
C SER A 112 2.12 11.19 8.35
N THR A 113 2.21 10.05 9.04
CA THR A 113 1.66 9.84 10.39
C THR A 113 2.60 10.28 11.52
N SER A 114 3.84 10.66 11.19
CA SER A 114 4.80 11.16 12.15
C SER A 114 4.39 12.56 12.65
N LYS A 115 4.57 12.80 13.95
CA LYS A 115 4.20 14.07 14.64
C LYS A 115 5.12 15.22 14.20
N GLY A 116 4.99 15.67 12.97
CA GLY A 116 5.63 16.88 12.45
C GLY A 116 4.99 18.16 13.03
N LYS A 117 5.73 19.27 13.01
CA LYS A 117 5.28 20.60 13.47
C LYS A 117 4.01 21.13 12.79
N ASP A 118 3.59 20.51 11.67
CA ASP A 118 2.42 20.89 10.87
C ASP A 118 1.17 20.03 11.15
N SER A 119 1.16 19.28 12.26
CA SER A 119 0.15 18.29 12.71
C SER A 119 -1.27 18.83 13.01
N LYS A 120 -1.71 19.92 12.37
CA LYS A 120 -3.10 20.41 12.51
C LYS A 120 -4.10 19.60 11.68
N VAL A 121 -3.64 18.93 10.62
CA VAL A 121 -4.45 18.02 9.82
C VAL A 121 -4.02 16.61 10.16
N GLN A 122 -4.70 15.96 11.11
CA GLN A 122 -4.53 14.52 11.28
C GLN A 122 -5.07 13.85 10.03
N LEU A 123 -4.19 13.18 9.29
CA LEU A 123 -4.57 12.41 8.12
C LEU A 123 -5.06 11.04 8.60
N THR A 124 -6.31 11.00 9.08
CA THR A 124 -6.98 9.78 9.55
C THR A 124 -6.82 8.64 8.54
N ASP A 125 -6.92 8.97 7.26
CA ASP A 125 -6.77 8.03 6.14
C ASP A 125 -5.37 7.42 6.08
N ALA A 126 -4.32 8.17 6.41
CA ALA A 126 -2.96 7.66 6.45
C ALA A 126 -2.82 6.58 7.54
N TYR A 127 -3.42 6.79 8.71
CA TYR A 127 -3.44 5.80 9.80
C TYR A 127 -4.21 4.55 9.41
N PHE A 128 -5.36 4.69 8.74
CA PHE A 128 -6.15 3.55 8.27
C PHE A 128 -5.40 2.71 7.23
N VAL A 129 -4.88 3.35 6.18
CA VAL A 129 -4.16 2.64 5.10
C VAL A 129 -2.90 2.00 5.64
N LEU A 130 -2.10 2.72 6.44
CA LEU A 130 -0.90 2.17 7.06
C LEU A 130 -1.23 0.97 7.96
N GLY A 131 -2.29 1.06 8.77
CA GLY A 131 -2.73 -0.06 9.61
C GLY A 131 -3.07 -1.30 8.79
N CYS A 132 -3.75 -1.15 7.65
CA CYS A 132 -4.04 -2.29 6.76
C CYS A 132 -2.76 -2.91 6.18
N LEU A 133 -1.82 -2.09 5.70
CA LEU A 133 -0.53 -2.58 5.19
C LEU A 133 0.30 -3.30 6.26
N LEU A 134 0.23 -2.84 7.51
CA LEU A 134 0.91 -3.50 8.64
C LEU A 134 0.28 -4.86 8.96
N LEU A 135 -1.03 -5.03 8.73
CA LEU A 135 -1.66 -6.35 8.86
C LEU A 135 -1.20 -7.31 7.75
N GLU A 136 -1.06 -6.82 6.52
CA GLU A 136 -0.51 -7.61 5.40
C GLU A 136 0.92 -8.12 5.68
N GLU A 137 1.67 -7.43 6.55
CA GLU A 137 3.05 -7.78 6.90
C GLU A 137 3.21 -8.46 8.27
N GLU A 138 2.11 -8.95 8.83
CA GLU A 138 2.13 -9.65 10.13
C GLU A 138 2.65 -8.76 11.29
N GLU A 139 2.44 -7.44 11.21
CA GLU A 139 2.74 -6.46 12.27
C GLU A 139 1.46 -5.95 12.99
N PRO A 140 0.58 -6.83 13.52
CA PRO A 140 -0.75 -6.42 14.01
C PRO A 140 -0.69 -5.50 15.25
N GLN A 141 0.35 -5.61 16.08
CA GLN A 141 0.53 -4.74 17.24
C GLN A 141 0.78 -3.27 16.84
N GLU A 142 1.51 -3.02 15.77
CA GLU A 142 1.71 -1.67 15.25
C GLU A 142 0.42 -1.17 14.58
N ALA A 143 -0.26 -2.03 13.82
CA ALA A 143 -1.55 -1.72 13.19
C ALA A 143 -2.59 -1.23 14.22
N ILE A 144 -2.73 -1.93 15.36
CA ILE A 144 -3.60 -1.53 16.49
C ILE A 144 -3.35 -0.08 16.92
N ARG A 145 -2.08 0.35 17.01
CA ARG A 145 -1.73 1.72 17.43
C ARG A 145 -2.19 2.75 16.41
N HIS A 146 -2.02 2.46 15.12
CA HIS A 146 -2.48 3.33 14.05
C HIS A 146 -4.01 3.40 14.00
N PHE A 147 -4.71 2.27 14.10
CA PHE A 147 -6.18 2.24 14.14
C PHE A 147 -6.76 2.97 15.36
N LYS A 148 -6.17 2.82 16.55
CA LYS A 148 -6.56 3.61 17.74
C LYS A 148 -6.42 5.11 17.47
N THR A 149 -5.36 5.53 16.78
CA THR A 149 -5.18 6.94 16.40
C THR A 149 -6.21 7.38 15.35
N ALA A 150 -6.52 6.53 14.37
CA ALA A 150 -7.56 6.81 13.37
C ALA A 150 -8.95 6.98 14.02
N LEU A 151 -9.30 6.15 15.00
CA LEU A 151 -10.59 6.22 15.70
C LEU A 151 -10.76 7.56 16.44
N LEU A 152 -9.68 8.09 17.04
CA LEU A 152 -9.71 9.40 17.69
C LEU A 152 -10.01 10.55 16.71
N ALA A 153 -9.74 10.37 15.41
CA ALA A 153 -9.94 11.35 14.35
C ALA A 153 -10.91 10.87 13.25
N GLN A 154 -11.87 10.00 13.59
CA GLN A 154 -12.75 9.32 12.64
C GLN A 154 -13.63 10.25 11.76
N GLN A 155 -13.83 11.52 12.14
CA GLN A 155 -14.69 12.46 11.40
C GLN A 155 -14.17 12.80 9.99
N SER A 156 -12.88 12.60 9.73
CA SER A 156 -12.24 12.84 8.43
C SER A 156 -11.93 11.56 7.65
N LEU A 157 -12.28 10.40 8.19
CA LEU A 157 -12.00 9.11 7.55
C LEU A 157 -12.73 9.00 6.19
N GLY A 158 -12.00 8.52 5.18
CA GLY A 158 -12.42 8.38 3.78
C GLY A 158 -12.39 9.68 2.96
N LYS A 159 -12.31 10.86 3.57
CA LYS A 159 -12.47 12.15 2.86
C LYS A 159 -11.26 12.52 2.01
N GLN A 160 -10.05 12.34 2.52
CA GLN A 160 -8.85 12.64 1.74
C GLN A 160 -8.59 11.52 0.75
N LEU A 161 -8.76 10.27 1.18
CA LEU A 161 -8.56 9.10 0.35
C LEU A 161 -9.43 9.16 -0.92
N SER A 162 -10.72 9.47 -0.80
CA SER A 162 -11.62 9.53 -1.96
C SER A 162 -11.23 10.58 -3.02
N ARG A 163 -10.49 11.61 -2.62
CA ARG A 163 -9.95 12.62 -3.55
C ARG A 163 -8.84 12.05 -4.43
N TYR A 164 -7.96 11.23 -3.86
CA TYR A 164 -6.76 10.72 -4.52
C TYR A 164 -6.99 9.32 -5.13
N LEU A 165 -7.62 8.43 -4.38
CA LEU A 165 -7.86 7.02 -4.70
C LEU A 165 -9.30 6.63 -4.32
N PRO A 166 -10.31 7.03 -5.12
CA PRO A 166 -11.73 6.81 -4.82
C PRO A 166 -12.15 5.34 -4.72
N SER A 167 -11.45 4.44 -5.41
CA SER A 167 -11.80 3.00 -5.42
C SER A 167 -11.02 2.17 -4.40
N LEU A 168 -10.18 2.82 -3.58
CA LEU A 168 -9.39 2.12 -2.56
C LEU A 168 -10.31 1.53 -1.51
N HIS A 169 -10.15 0.23 -1.29
CA HIS A 169 -10.83 -0.53 -0.26
C HIS A 169 -9.86 -1.58 0.31
N ALA A 170 -10.23 -2.17 1.43
CA ALA A 170 -9.57 -3.35 1.94
C ALA A 170 -10.41 -4.58 1.60
N SER A 171 -9.76 -5.61 1.05
CA SER A 171 -10.33 -6.93 0.74
C SER A 171 -9.88 -7.93 1.79
N LEU A 172 -10.82 -8.61 2.42
CA LEU A 172 -10.56 -9.66 3.39
C LEU A 172 -10.99 -11.02 2.83
N PRO A 173 -10.07 -11.92 2.48
CA PRO A 173 -10.43 -13.27 2.04
C PRO A 173 -11.15 -14.01 3.18
N LEU A 174 -12.37 -14.47 2.91
CA LEU A 174 -13.16 -15.31 3.83
C LEU A 174 -13.02 -16.79 3.45
N THR A 175 -12.93 -17.08 2.16
CA THR A 175 -12.70 -18.41 1.59
C THR A 175 -11.78 -18.30 0.37
N GLU A 176 -11.44 -19.42 -0.26
CA GLU A 176 -10.65 -19.43 -1.51
C GLU A 176 -11.34 -18.71 -2.68
N HIS A 177 -12.65 -18.48 -2.58
CA HIS A 177 -13.48 -17.95 -3.66
C HIS A 177 -14.31 -16.73 -3.25
N SER A 178 -14.18 -16.27 -2.00
CA SER A 178 -14.93 -15.12 -1.52
C SER A 178 -14.07 -14.22 -0.64
N SER A 179 -14.19 -12.93 -0.91
CA SER A 179 -13.61 -11.87 -0.12
C SER A 179 -14.68 -10.90 0.33
N PHE A 180 -14.51 -10.35 1.52
CA PHE A 180 -15.33 -9.28 2.06
C PHE A 180 -14.61 -7.94 1.86
N CYS A 181 -15.25 -7.01 1.16
CA CYS A 181 -14.69 -5.68 0.95
C CYS A 181 -15.21 -4.70 2.00
N PHE A 182 -14.31 -3.92 2.58
CA PHE A 182 -14.65 -2.84 3.50
C PHE A 182 -13.87 -1.57 3.19
N TYR A 183 -14.41 -0.45 3.64
CA TYR A 183 -14.00 0.89 3.25
C TYR A 183 -13.39 1.65 4.43
N PRO A 184 -12.68 2.77 4.16
CA PRO A 184 -12.25 3.70 5.21
C PRO A 184 -13.46 4.46 5.77
N ASP A 185 -14.29 3.75 6.52
CA ASP A 185 -15.41 4.30 7.28
C ASP A 185 -15.38 3.76 8.72
N LEU A 186 -16.35 4.17 9.54
CA LEU A 186 -16.38 3.77 10.95
C LEU A 186 -16.46 2.25 11.11
N LEU A 187 -17.27 1.57 10.29
CA LEU A 187 -17.45 0.13 10.36
C LEU A 187 -16.17 -0.59 9.92
N GLY A 188 -15.60 -0.20 8.78
CA GLY A 188 -14.39 -0.78 8.23
C GLY A 188 -13.16 -0.55 9.11
N LEU A 189 -13.04 0.62 9.74
CA LEU A 189 -11.97 0.89 10.71
C LEU A 189 -12.10 0.02 11.97
N ASN A 190 -13.31 -0.14 12.53
CA ASN A 190 -13.52 -1.02 13.67
C ASN A 190 -13.34 -2.50 13.29
N LEU A 191 -13.72 -2.90 12.08
CA LEU A 191 -13.44 -4.23 11.55
C LEU A 191 -11.94 -4.47 11.45
N ALA A 192 -11.18 -3.59 10.80
CA ALA A 192 -9.72 -3.70 10.70
C ALA A 192 -9.04 -3.76 12.08
N MET A 193 -9.49 -2.94 13.02
CA MET A 193 -9.04 -2.96 14.41
C MET A 193 -9.31 -4.29 15.10
N SER A 194 -10.54 -4.82 14.94
CA SER A 194 -10.94 -6.10 15.52
C SER A 194 -10.15 -7.28 14.94
N LEU A 195 -9.84 -7.25 13.65
CA LEU A 195 -8.97 -8.23 12.99
C LEU A 195 -7.55 -8.18 13.59
N ALA A 196 -7.00 -6.97 13.75
CA ALA A 196 -5.69 -6.77 14.37
C ALA A 196 -5.65 -7.30 15.81
N LEU A 197 -6.68 -7.00 16.61
CA LEU A 197 -6.81 -7.51 17.98
C LEU A 197 -6.88 -9.04 18.02
N ARG A 198 -7.67 -9.66 17.13
CA ARG A 198 -7.78 -11.11 17.02
C ARG A 198 -6.45 -11.77 16.63
N LEU A 199 -5.72 -11.20 15.68
CA LEU A 199 -4.39 -11.69 15.28
C LEU A 199 -3.37 -11.64 16.42
N THR A 200 -3.58 -10.76 17.40
CA THR A 200 -2.75 -10.69 18.61
C THR A 200 -3.23 -11.57 19.77
N GLY A 201 -4.28 -12.37 19.57
CA GLY A 201 -4.89 -13.22 20.60
C GLY A 201 -5.87 -12.48 21.54
N ASN A 202 -6.11 -11.18 21.33
CA ASN A 202 -7.04 -10.37 22.13
C ASN A 202 -8.48 -10.48 21.60
N THR A 203 -8.99 -11.71 21.47
CA THR A 203 -10.30 -12.00 20.85
C THR A 203 -11.47 -11.35 21.60
N GLU A 204 -11.41 -11.27 22.94
CA GLU A 204 -12.47 -10.59 23.72
C GLU A 204 -12.55 -9.09 23.41
N GLU A 205 -11.41 -8.40 23.30
CA GLU A 205 -11.36 -6.98 22.91
C GLU A 205 -11.80 -6.79 21.45
N ALA A 206 -11.47 -7.75 20.57
CA ALA A 206 -11.93 -7.74 19.18
C ALA A 206 -13.47 -7.82 19.08
N VAL A 207 -14.08 -8.75 19.80
CA VAL A 207 -15.54 -8.89 19.88
C VAL A 207 -16.16 -7.63 20.49
N HIS A 208 -15.61 -7.13 21.60
CA HIS A 208 -16.10 -5.93 22.25
C HIS A 208 -16.09 -4.72 21.32
N THR A 209 -15.03 -4.56 20.51
CA THR A 209 -14.93 -3.48 19.51
C THR A 209 -16.10 -3.52 18.51
N LEU A 210 -16.48 -4.71 18.03
CA LEU A 210 -17.61 -4.86 17.11
C LEU A 210 -18.97 -4.72 17.81
N GLU A 211 -19.08 -5.13 19.07
CA GLU A 211 -20.29 -4.90 19.87
C GLU A 211 -20.55 -3.42 20.12
N GLN A 212 -19.50 -2.62 20.30
CA GLN A 212 -19.63 -1.16 20.38
C GLN A 212 -20.22 -0.59 19.07
N VAL A 213 -19.82 -1.14 17.92
CA VAL A 213 -20.42 -0.77 16.63
C VAL A 213 -21.90 -1.13 16.59
N LEU A 214 -22.29 -2.33 17.04
CA LEU A 214 -23.69 -2.76 17.14
C LEU A 214 -24.51 -1.91 18.12
N GLY A 215 -23.87 -1.35 19.15
CA GLY A 215 -24.51 -0.37 20.04
C GLY A 215 -24.89 0.94 19.34
N ILE A 216 -24.15 1.33 18.31
CA ILE A 216 -24.40 2.54 17.49
C ILE A 216 -25.31 2.21 16.30
N MET A 217 -25.11 1.05 15.67
CA MET A 217 -25.84 0.55 14.51
C MET A 217 -26.43 -0.85 14.82
N PRO A 218 -27.55 -0.92 15.56
CA PRO A 218 -28.17 -2.20 15.90
C PRO A 218 -28.59 -2.97 14.66
N GLY A 219 -28.25 -4.26 14.61
CA GLY A 219 -28.59 -5.14 13.50
C GLY A 219 -27.72 -4.95 12.24
N ASP A 220 -26.57 -4.29 12.34
CA ASP A 220 -25.62 -4.23 11.24
C ASP A 220 -25.11 -5.65 10.90
N PRO A 221 -25.40 -6.16 9.69
CA PRO A 221 -25.15 -7.57 9.36
C PRO A 221 -23.66 -7.91 9.30
N VAL A 222 -22.81 -6.92 9.01
CA VAL A 222 -21.35 -7.11 8.96
C VAL A 222 -20.80 -7.28 10.37
N ALA A 223 -21.15 -6.37 11.27
CA ALA A 223 -20.72 -6.46 12.65
C ALA A 223 -21.26 -7.73 13.33
N GLU A 224 -22.53 -8.10 13.10
CA GLU A 224 -23.08 -9.38 13.59
C GLU A 224 -22.32 -10.60 13.06
N PHE A 225 -22.03 -10.62 11.75
CA PHE A 225 -21.26 -11.70 11.13
C PHE A 225 -19.90 -11.87 11.80
N PHE A 226 -19.11 -10.80 11.93
CA PHE A 226 -17.77 -10.90 12.50
C PHE A 226 -17.75 -11.14 14.01
N VAL A 227 -18.72 -10.63 14.77
CA VAL A 227 -18.90 -10.99 16.19
C VAL A 227 -19.09 -12.49 16.35
N ASN A 228 -19.99 -13.08 15.55
CA ASN A 228 -20.25 -14.52 15.60
C ASN A 228 -19.05 -15.33 15.11
N LEU A 229 -18.37 -14.86 14.05
CA LEU A 229 -17.16 -15.49 13.52
C LEU A 229 -16.02 -15.50 14.54
N PHE A 230 -15.88 -14.46 15.37
CA PHE A 230 -14.80 -14.38 16.35
C PHE A 230 -15.10 -15.16 17.64
N ARG A 231 -16.37 -15.50 17.89
CA ARG A 231 -16.80 -16.32 19.02
C ARG A 231 -16.76 -17.82 18.75
N ALA A 232 -16.84 -18.21 17.48
CA ALA A 232 -16.75 -19.59 17.03
C ALA A 232 -15.31 -20.11 17.12
#